data_AF-A0A9D8EBP6-F1
#
_entry.id   AF-A0A9D8EBP6-F1
#
_cell.length_a   1.000
_cell.length_b   1.000
_cell.length_c   1.000
_cell.angle_alpha   90.00
_cell.angle_beta   90.00
_cell.angle_gamma   90.00
#
_symmetry.space_group_name_H-M   'P 1'
#
loop_
_entity.id
_entity.type
_entity.pdbx_description
1 polymer ?
#
loop_
_entity_poly.entity_id
_entity_poly.type
_entity_poly.pdbx_seq_one_letter_code
_entity_poly.pdbx_strand_id
1 'polypeptide(L)'
;MRPSLLLPPAGTPRRLALAIALLGLLAASCGADGGIPDQPDPRSFTETSDVVSLGAEGDTSGTAPAESTTSEATTPTSQDTTTTTPETTTTTVAPEPCPLPQALPRDSRFGPDMMRLHRATTAFAEGARRLGSSVEAVGDFSRGWGAREPVASALYRMQADLYGLAFRLEQVYAAAGATYSPERGWVFPDPAYPLATLAAPWGEIPAFQAVTLTALFEARGPRAARAFFKDGEVCRLVAAFSTAMDQAVAASSG
;
A
#
# COMPACT_ATOMS: atom_id res chain seq x y z
N MET A 1 -8.02 -51.24 2.60
CA MET A 1 -7.42 -49.91 2.36
C MET A 1 -8.56 -48.90 2.29
N ARG A 2 -8.69 -48.02 3.29
CA ARG A 2 -9.74 -46.99 3.36
C ARG A 2 -9.16 -45.65 2.87
N PRO A 3 -9.85 -44.89 2.01
CA PRO A 3 -9.40 -43.56 1.62
C PRO A 3 -9.71 -42.56 2.74
N SER A 4 -8.67 -41.92 3.26
CA SER A 4 -8.79 -40.77 4.16
C SER A 4 -9.19 -39.54 3.35
N LEU A 5 -10.42 -39.06 3.54
CA LEU A 5 -10.87 -37.75 3.05
C LEU A 5 -10.28 -36.67 3.96
N LEU A 6 -9.30 -35.94 3.44
CA LEU A 6 -8.78 -34.71 4.04
C LEU A 6 -9.82 -33.59 3.85
N LEU A 7 -10.46 -33.16 4.94
CA LEU A 7 -11.20 -31.90 4.97
C LEU A 7 -10.21 -30.72 4.94
N PRO A 8 -10.48 -29.66 4.15
CA PRO A 8 -9.70 -28.43 4.21
C PRO A 8 -9.97 -27.64 5.51
N PRO A 9 -9.00 -26.85 6.01
CA PRO A 9 -9.15 -26.10 7.24
C PRO A 9 -10.16 -24.96 7.10
N ALA A 10 -11.18 -24.97 7.96
CA ALA A 10 -12.16 -23.90 8.11
C ALA A 10 -11.54 -22.70 8.83
N GLY A 11 -11.21 -21.62 8.11
CA GLY A 11 -10.59 -20.44 8.74
C GLY A 11 -10.90 -19.08 8.14
N THR A 12 -11.39 -18.99 6.90
CA THR A 12 -11.49 -17.73 6.15
C THR A 12 -12.87 -17.07 6.02
N PRO A 13 -14.04 -17.73 6.13
CA PRO A 13 -15.31 -17.07 5.78
C PRO A 13 -15.77 -16.04 6.82
N ARG A 14 -15.32 -16.16 8.07
CA ARG A 14 -15.81 -15.30 9.18
C ARG A 14 -15.22 -13.89 9.15
N ARG A 15 -13.98 -13.72 8.66
CA ARG A 15 -13.33 -12.40 8.55
C ARG A 15 -13.88 -11.60 7.36
N LEU A 16 -14.16 -12.29 6.24
CA LEU A 16 -14.74 -11.66 5.05
C LEU A 16 -16.19 -11.20 5.32
N ALA A 17 -17.00 -12.02 5.97
CA ALA A 17 -18.37 -11.65 6.33
C ALA A 17 -18.43 -10.43 7.27
N LEU A 18 -17.46 -10.30 8.18
CA LEU A 18 -17.39 -9.15 9.10
C LEU A 18 -17.00 -7.86 8.36
N ALA A 19 -16.06 -7.94 7.42
CA ALA A 19 -15.65 -6.79 6.60
C ALA A 19 -16.79 -6.30 5.69
N ILE A 20 -17.55 -7.22 5.08
CA ILE A 20 -18.71 -6.89 4.26
C ILE A 20 -19.84 -6.26 5.10
N ALA A 21 -20.09 -6.78 6.31
CA ALA A 21 -21.08 -6.21 7.23
C ALA A 21 -20.70 -4.78 7.67
N LEU A 22 -19.41 -4.53 7.94
CA LEU A 22 -18.88 -3.20 8.28
C LEU A 22 -19.01 -2.21 7.11
N LEU A 23 -18.72 -2.64 5.87
CA LEU A 23 -18.93 -1.82 4.67
C LEU A 23 -20.41 -1.48 4.45
N GLY A 24 -21.33 -2.42 4.72
CA GLY A 24 -22.77 -2.17 4.66
C GLY A 24 -23.26 -1.15 5.71
N LEU A 25 -22.72 -1.20 6.93
CA LEU A 25 -23.03 -0.25 8.01
C LEU A 25 -22.51 1.17 7.73
N LEU A 26 -21.35 1.31 7.07
CA LEU A 26 -20.80 2.60 6.65
C LEU A 26 -21.57 3.24 5.48
N ALA A 27 -22.13 2.44 4.57
CA ALA A 27 -22.97 2.96 3.48
C ALA A 27 -24.34 3.45 3.99
N ALA A 28 -24.89 2.82 5.02
CA ALA A 28 -26.17 3.22 5.62
C ALA A 28 -26.09 4.53 6.44
N SER A 29 -24.90 4.95 6.90
CA SER A 29 -24.72 6.18 7.67
C SER A 29 -24.54 7.45 6.83
N CYS A 30 -24.43 7.33 5.50
CA CYS A 30 -24.32 8.47 4.57
C CYS A 30 -25.64 8.86 3.88
N GLY A 31 -26.78 8.29 4.29
CA GLY A 31 -28.06 8.44 3.60
C GLY A 31 -29.16 9.06 4.44
N ALA A 32 -29.04 10.33 4.83
CA ALA A 32 -30.21 11.19 5.11
C ALA A 32 -29.81 12.67 5.05
N ASP A 33 -30.61 13.43 4.31
CA ASP A 33 -30.72 14.89 4.27
C ASP A 33 -29.71 15.71 3.45
N GLY A 34 -30.16 16.07 2.25
CA GLY A 34 -29.59 17.15 1.44
C GLY A 34 -30.32 17.28 0.10
N GLY A 35 -31.44 18.01 0.09
CA GLY A 35 -32.19 18.32 -1.12
C GLY A 35 -31.32 19.03 -2.18
N ILE A 36 -31.50 18.62 -3.44
CA ILE A 36 -30.83 19.19 -4.61
C ILE A 36 -31.60 20.46 -5.03
N PRO A 37 -31.00 21.67 -5.00
CA PRO A 37 -31.52 22.80 -5.76
C PRO A 37 -31.10 22.69 -7.23
N ASP A 38 -31.95 23.23 -8.10
CA ASP A 38 -31.93 23.24 -9.57
C ASP A 38 -30.56 23.14 -10.24
N GLN A 39 -30.49 22.19 -11.19
CA GLN A 39 -29.38 21.94 -12.09
C GLN A 39 -29.46 22.88 -13.32
N PRO A 40 -28.46 23.74 -13.59
CA PRO A 40 -28.42 24.50 -14.83
C PRO A 40 -27.88 23.67 -16.00
N ASP A 41 -28.40 24.02 -17.17
CA ASP A 41 -28.32 23.37 -18.49
C ASP A 41 -26.88 23.18 -19.04
N PRO A 42 -26.47 21.96 -19.44
CA PRO A 42 -25.12 21.70 -19.94
C PRO A 42 -25.00 21.93 -21.46
N ARG A 43 -25.17 23.17 -21.92
CA ARG A 43 -24.84 23.55 -23.30
C ARG A 43 -24.30 24.97 -23.38
N SER A 44 -23.02 25.13 -23.10
CA SER A 44 -22.12 26.13 -23.70
C SER A 44 -20.79 26.08 -22.98
N PHE A 45 -19.77 25.42 -23.54
CA PHE A 45 -18.40 25.89 -23.38
C PHE A 45 -17.60 25.52 -24.62
N THR A 46 -17.45 26.53 -25.46
CA THR A 46 -16.57 26.58 -26.60
C THR A 46 -15.13 26.77 -26.11
N GLU A 47 -14.25 25.99 -26.71
CA GLU A 47 -12.79 26.08 -26.78
C GLU A 47 -12.21 27.50 -26.74
N THR A 48 -11.17 27.74 -25.93
CA THR A 48 -9.93 28.47 -26.33
C THR A 48 -8.85 28.49 -25.23
N SER A 49 -7.66 28.06 -25.65
CA SER A 49 -6.32 28.65 -25.43
C SER A 49 -5.72 28.95 -24.04
N ASP A 50 -4.51 28.38 -23.91
CA ASP A 50 -3.22 29.02 -23.59
C ASP A 50 -2.80 29.35 -22.15
N VAL A 51 -1.69 28.67 -21.79
CA VAL A 51 -0.46 29.16 -21.13
C VAL A 51 -0.61 30.02 -19.88
N VAL A 52 -0.17 29.48 -18.73
CA VAL A 52 0.72 30.22 -17.81
C VAL A 52 1.70 29.25 -17.12
N SER A 53 2.98 29.47 -17.42
CA SER A 53 4.15 29.05 -16.64
C SER A 53 4.32 30.00 -15.44
N LEU A 54 4.43 29.45 -14.24
CA LEU A 54 4.90 30.15 -13.03
C LEU A 54 6.00 29.23 -12.46
N GLY A 55 7.28 29.58 -12.46
CA GLY A 55 7.82 30.84 -11.96
C GLY A 55 8.42 30.54 -10.58
N ALA A 56 9.66 30.04 -10.60
CA ALA A 56 10.43 29.66 -9.42
C ALA A 56 11.34 30.81 -8.99
N GLU A 57 11.02 31.56 -7.94
CA GLU A 57 11.95 32.51 -7.28
C GLU A 57 11.55 32.68 -5.81
N GLY A 58 12.51 32.70 -4.89
CA GLY A 58 12.24 33.01 -3.49
C GLY A 58 13.31 32.60 -2.49
N ASP A 59 14.49 33.19 -2.61
CA ASP A 59 15.51 33.27 -1.56
C ASP A 59 14.92 33.80 -0.23
N THR A 60 15.27 33.17 0.89
CA THR A 60 15.39 33.88 2.17
C THR A 60 16.51 33.29 3.02
N SER A 61 17.64 34.02 2.95
CA SER A 61 18.57 34.42 4.00
C SER A 61 18.53 33.73 5.36
N GLY A 62 19.73 33.29 5.76
CA GLY A 62 20.04 32.86 7.11
C GLY A 62 20.00 33.98 8.14
N THR A 63 19.91 33.57 9.40
CA THR A 63 20.27 34.36 10.57
C THR A 63 20.73 33.39 11.66
N ALA A 64 22.03 33.35 11.92
CA ALA A 64 22.56 32.99 13.23
C ALA A 64 22.47 34.24 14.12
N PRO A 65 22.30 34.10 15.45
CA PRO A 65 23.46 34.35 16.30
C PRO A 65 23.52 33.60 17.65
N ALA A 66 24.75 33.61 18.19
CA ALA A 66 25.20 33.59 19.59
C ALA A 66 24.92 32.33 20.45
N GLU A 67 25.92 31.62 20.98
CA GLU A 67 26.91 31.98 22.04
C GLU A 67 26.32 32.21 23.44
N SER A 68 27.04 31.65 24.42
CA SER A 68 26.81 31.57 25.89
C SER A 68 26.11 30.27 26.34
N THR A 69 26.59 29.50 27.31
CA THR A 69 27.41 29.87 28.47
C THR A 69 28.09 28.62 29.05
N THR A 70 29.35 28.80 29.44
CA THR A 70 30.17 27.92 30.28
C THR A 70 29.55 27.80 31.68
N SER A 71 29.56 26.61 32.27
CA SER A 71 29.42 26.40 33.72
C SER A 71 30.23 25.16 34.13
N GLU A 72 31.41 25.41 34.69
CA GLU A 72 32.01 24.66 35.81
C GLU A 72 31.02 24.69 37.00
N ALA A 73 30.96 23.78 37.97
CA ALA A 73 31.62 22.54 38.32
C ALA A 73 30.70 21.85 39.37
N THR A 74 30.88 20.55 39.63
CA THR A 74 31.03 19.94 40.99
C THR A 74 30.85 18.42 40.90
N THR A 75 31.93 17.72 41.19
CA THR A 75 32.02 16.27 41.39
C THR A 75 31.35 15.86 42.71
N PRO A 76 30.62 14.73 42.73
CA PRO A 76 30.73 13.82 43.86
C PRO A 76 31.15 12.42 43.41
N THR A 77 32.27 12.00 43.96
CA THR A 77 32.73 10.61 43.98
C THR A 77 31.65 9.73 44.63
N SER A 78 31.19 8.71 43.92
CA SER A 78 30.44 7.60 44.52
C SER A 78 30.85 6.29 43.86
N GLN A 79 31.47 5.49 44.72
CA GLN A 79 31.82 4.09 44.71
C GLN A 79 31.38 3.21 43.52
N ASP A 80 32.40 2.53 42.98
CA ASP A 80 32.34 1.30 42.24
C ASP A 80 31.35 0.28 42.83
N THR A 81 30.40 -0.15 42.01
CA THR A 81 29.86 -1.49 42.06
C THR A 81 29.68 -1.96 40.62
N THR A 82 30.74 -2.52 40.07
CA THR A 82 30.76 -3.10 38.72
C THR A 82 29.92 -4.38 38.72
N THR A 83 28.63 -4.23 38.39
CA THR A 83 27.79 -5.36 37.99
C THR A 83 27.89 -5.48 36.49
N THR A 84 28.66 -6.46 36.02
CA THR A 84 28.81 -6.78 34.59
C THR A 84 27.51 -7.44 34.10
N THR A 85 26.53 -6.64 33.68
CA THR A 85 25.40 -7.12 32.89
C THR A 85 25.95 -7.43 31.48
N PRO A 86 25.73 -8.64 30.93
CA PRO A 86 26.10 -8.91 29.55
C PRO A 86 25.32 -7.95 28.64
N GLU A 87 26.03 -7.01 28.03
CA GLU A 87 25.49 -6.17 26.95
C GLU A 87 25.04 -7.11 25.83
N THR A 88 23.74 -7.34 25.76
CA THR A 88 23.13 -8.03 24.64
C THR A 88 23.18 -7.08 23.46
N THR A 89 24.25 -7.18 22.67
CA THR A 89 24.38 -6.50 21.38
C THR A 89 23.26 -6.99 20.48
N THR A 90 22.12 -6.30 20.53
CA THR A 90 20.99 -6.58 19.65
C THR A 90 21.32 -5.95 18.31
N THR A 91 21.88 -6.74 17.39
CA THR A 91 22.03 -6.34 15.99
C THR A 91 20.63 -6.06 15.43
N THR A 92 20.26 -4.79 15.36
CA THR A 92 18.99 -4.37 14.75
C THR A 92 19.16 -4.51 13.24
N VAL A 93 18.67 -5.62 12.68
CA VAL A 93 18.64 -5.83 11.23
C VAL A 93 17.76 -4.75 10.62
N ALA A 94 18.31 -4.04 9.62
CA ALA A 94 17.53 -3.05 8.88
C ALA A 94 16.34 -3.76 8.20
N PRO A 95 15.12 -3.25 8.35
CA PRO A 95 13.93 -3.87 7.78
C PRO A 95 14.00 -3.88 6.26
N GLU A 96 13.60 -4.99 5.67
CA GLU A 96 13.66 -5.20 4.22
C GLU A 96 12.56 -4.38 3.52
N PRO A 97 12.85 -3.68 2.41
CA PRO A 97 11.83 -2.95 1.66
C PRO A 97 10.78 -3.90 1.07
N CYS A 98 9.56 -3.40 0.79
CA CYS A 98 8.54 -4.21 0.14
C CYS A 98 9.09 -4.83 -1.16
N PRO A 99 8.84 -6.13 -1.42
CA PRO A 99 9.42 -6.83 -2.55
C PRO A 99 8.86 -6.27 -3.88
N LEU A 100 9.70 -6.32 -4.92
CA LEU A 100 9.30 -6.06 -6.30
C LEU A 100 9.06 -7.40 -7.03
N PRO A 101 8.20 -7.45 -8.06
CA PRO A 101 8.16 -8.60 -8.95
C PRO A 101 9.52 -8.79 -9.64
N GLN A 102 9.86 -10.03 -9.99
CA GLN A 102 11.07 -10.34 -10.72
C GLN A 102 11.09 -9.62 -12.07
N ALA A 103 12.27 -9.17 -12.48
CA ALA A 103 12.45 -8.60 -13.81
C ALA A 103 12.13 -9.66 -14.87
N LEU A 104 11.37 -9.27 -15.89
CA LEU A 104 11.06 -10.15 -17.01
C LEU A 104 12.35 -10.53 -17.77
N PRO A 105 12.50 -11.77 -18.24
CA PRO A 105 13.64 -12.14 -19.07
C PRO A 105 13.64 -11.33 -20.37
N ARG A 106 14.84 -10.91 -20.80
CA ARG A 106 15.02 -9.98 -21.94
C ARG A 106 14.52 -10.55 -23.27
N ASP A 107 14.51 -11.87 -23.40
CA ASP A 107 14.16 -12.58 -24.64
C ASP A 107 12.73 -13.16 -24.63
N SER A 108 11.96 -12.90 -23.56
CA SER A 108 10.60 -13.42 -23.45
C SER A 108 9.62 -12.68 -24.36
N ARG A 109 8.80 -13.45 -25.08
CA ARG A 109 7.69 -12.93 -25.91
C ARG A 109 6.37 -13.05 -25.16
N PHE A 110 6.22 -12.28 -24.08
CA PHE A 110 4.95 -12.21 -23.38
C PHE A 110 3.92 -11.41 -24.17
N GLY A 111 2.65 -11.82 -24.06
CA GLY A 111 1.54 -11.05 -24.62
C GLY A 111 1.44 -9.64 -24.03
N PRO A 112 0.77 -8.70 -24.73
CA PRO A 112 0.70 -7.31 -24.32
C PRO A 112 0.02 -7.12 -22.95
N ASP A 113 -0.95 -7.98 -22.59
CA ASP A 113 -1.62 -7.92 -21.27
C ASP A 113 -0.68 -8.27 -20.13
N MET A 114 0.10 -9.35 -20.27
CA MET A 114 1.11 -9.74 -19.29
C MET A 114 2.13 -8.62 -19.06
N MET A 115 2.63 -8.01 -20.14
CA MET A 115 3.58 -6.89 -20.05
C MET A 115 2.99 -5.64 -19.38
N ARG A 116 1.69 -5.38 -19.59
CA ARG A 116 0.98 -4.26 -18.95
C ARG A 116 0.74 -4.52 -17.47
N LEU A 117 0.31 -5.72 -17.12
CA LEU A 117 0.08 -6.12 -15.73
C LEU A 117 1.37 -6.15 -14.94
N HIS A 118 2.46 -6.70 -15.49
CA HIS A 118 3.77 -6.69 -14.84
C HIS A 118 4.24 -5.27 -14.52
N ARG A 119 4.11 -4.34 -15.48
CA ARG A 119 4.42 -2.92 -15.26
C ARG A 119 3.54 -2.28 -14.19
N ALA A 120 2.24 -2.56 -14.19
CA ALA A 120 1.33 -2.03 -13.18
C ALA A 120 1.62 -2.58 -11.78
N THR A 121 1.91 -3.88 -11.65
CA THR A 121 2.34 -4.52 -10.40
C THR A 121 3.65 -3.92 -9.90
N THR A 122 4.60 -3.69 -10.80
CA THR A 122 5.88 -3.03 -10.47
C THR A 122 5.66 -1.61 -9.96
N ALA A 123 4.82 -0.82 -10.65
CA ALA A 123 4.48 0.55 -10.24
C ALA A 123 3.86 0.58 -8.84
N PHE A 124 2.89 -0.29 -8.56
CA PHE A 124 2.30 -0.43 -7.23
C PHE A 124 3.35 -0.75 -6.16
N ALA A 125 4.23 -1.72 -6.43
CA ALA A 125 5.27 -2.12 -5.49
C ALA A 125 6.28 -0.99 -5.23
N GLU A 126 6.67 -0.24 -6.26
CA GLU A 126 7.50 0.96 -6.10
C GLU A 126 6.78 2.08 -5.34
N GLY A 127 5.48 2.28 -5.59
CA GLY A 127 4.64 3.22 -4.86
C GLY A 127 4.63 2.91 -3.37
N ALA A 128 4.49 1.64 -3.00
CA ALA A 128 4.59 1.21 -1.61
C ALA A 128 5.98 1.48 -1.02
N ARG A 129 7.07 1.16 -1.74
CA ARG A 129 8.43 1.49 -1.27
C ARG A 129 8.62 2.99 -1.04
N ARG A 130 8.12 3.83 -1.94
CA ARG A 130 8.13 5.31 -1.79
C ARG A 130 7.34 5.76 -0.57
N LEU A 131 6.18 5.14 -0.29
CA LEU A 131 5.43 5.39 0.93
C LEU A 131 6.23 5.02 2.17
N GLY A 132 6.88 3.86 2.19
CA GLY A 132 7.75 3.42 3.28
C GLY A 132 8.86 4.42 3.58
N SER A 133 9.61 4.84 2.56
CA SER A 133 10.65 5.87 2.70
C SER A 133 10.09 7.22 3.18
N SER A 134 8.88 7.58 2.73
CA SER A 134 8.21 8.81 3.17
C SER A 134 7.85 8.75 4.65
N VAL A 135 7.34 7.61 5.13
CA VAL A 135 7.02 7.37 6.56
C VAL A 135 8.28 7.44 7.43
N GLU A 136 9.41 6.96 6.92
CA GLU A 136 10.70 7.05 7.60
C GLU A 136 11.21 8.49 7.71
N ALA A 137 10.98 9.31 6.68
CA ALA A 137 11.43 10.68 6.63
C ALA A 137 10.64 11.63 7.54
N VAL A 138 9.43 11.26 7.99
CA VAL A 138 8.66 12.11 8.91
C VAL A 138 9.30 12.14 10.30
N GLY A 139 9.63 13.35 10.76
CA GLY A 139 10.16 13.61 12.11
C GLY A 139 9.11 14.00 13.14
N ASP A 140 7.96 14.56 12.72
CA ASP A 140 6.89 15.04 13.61
C ASP A 140 5.51 14.46 13.24
N PHE A 141 4.93 13.71 14.17
CA PHE A 141 3.63 13.01 14.03
C PHE A 141 2.49 13.71 14.79
N SER A 142 2.74 14.83 15.47
CA SER A 142 1.83 15.42 16.45
C SER A 142 0.51 15.97 15.89
N ARG A 143 0.39 16.21 14.57
CA ARG A 143 -0.82 16.78 13.92
C ARG A 143 -1.54 15.84 12.95
N GLY A 144 -1.37 14.52 13.05
CA GLY A 144 -1.92 13.59 12.07
C GLY A 144 -0.99 13.46 10.87
N TRP A 145 -0.08 12.49 10.95
CA TRP A 145 1.04 12.34 10.05
C TRP A 145 0.67 11.88 8.63
N GLY A 146 -0.43 11.13 8.48
CA GLY A 146 -0.83 10.57 7.19
C GLY A 146 -1.37 11.59 6.19
N ALA A 147 -1.75 12.79 6.64
CA ALA A 147 -2.22 13.88 5.78
C ALA A 147 -1.10 14.87 5.38
N ARG A 148 0.14 14.64 5.81
CA ARG A 148 1.27 15.53 5.55
C ARG A 148 2.11 15.04 4.38
N GLU A 149 2.62 15.99 3.60
CA GLU A 149 3.72 15.72 2.68
C GLU A 149 4.98 15.29 3.46
N PRO A 150 5.79 14.35 2.92
CA PRO A 150 5.63 13.64 1.64
C PRO A 150 4.74 12.39 1.70
N VAL A 151 4.24 12.01 2.89
CA VAL A 151 3.50 10.76 3.11
C VAL A 151 2.18 10.74 2.36
N ALA A 152 1.41 11.83 2.42
CA ALA A 152 0.10 11.91 1.77
C ALA A 152 0.21 11.70 0.25
N SER A 153 1.07 12.46 -0.43
CA SER A 153 1.36 12.27 -1.86
C SER A 153 1.84 10.84 -2.18
N ALA A 154 2.76 10.28 -1.40
CA ALA A 154 3.24 8.92 -1.62
C ALA A 154 2.12 7.87 -1.48
N LEU A 155 1.25 8.04 -0.50
CA LEU A 155 0.11 7.16 -0.27
C LEU A 155 -0.92 7.27 -1.40
N TYR A 156 -1.31 8.48 -1.80
CA TYR A 156 -2.25 8.69 -2.89
C TYR A 156 -1.73 8.12 -4.20
N ARG A 157 -0.45 8.27 -4.49
CA ARG A 157 0.20 7.65 -5.66
C ARG A 157 0.14 6.12 -5.60
N MET A 158 0.52 5.53 -4.46
CA MET A 158 0.43 4.08 -4.28
C MET A 158 -1.02 3.56 -4.42
N GLN A 159 -2.01 4.27 -3.87
CA GLN A 159 -3.42 3.90 -4.03
C GLN A 159 -3.87 4.01 -5.49
N ALA A 160 -3.48 5.08 -6.19
CA ALA A 160 -3.76 5.24 -7.61
C ALA A 160 -3.15 4.10 -8.45
N ASP A 161 -1.92 3.70 -8.16
CA ASP A 161 -1.27 2.57 -8.81
C ASP A 161 -2.01 1.25 -8.51
N LEU A 162 -2.44 1.02 -7.27
CA LEU A 162 -3.21 -0.17 -6.88
C LEU A 162 -4.56 -0.24 -7.61
N TYR A 163 -5.31 0.86 -7.66
CA TYR A 163 -6.60 0.91 -8.36
C TYR A 163 -6.42 0.79 -9.87
N GLY A 164 -5.36 1.39 -10.42
CA GLY A 164 -4.98 1.23 -11.82
C GLY A 164 -4.65 -0.23 -12.15
N LEU A 165 -3.93 -0.93 -11.26
CA LEU A 165 -3.68 -2.37 -11.39
C LEU A 165 -4.97 -3.19 -11.31
N ALA A 166 -5.82 -2.94 -10.31
CA ALA A 166 -7.08 -3.64 -10.13
C ALA A 166 -7.98 -3.52 -11.36
N PHE A 167 -8.17 -2.30 -11.86
CA PHE A 167 -8.96 -2.04 -13.07
C PHE A 167 -8.42 -2.75 -14.31
N ARG A 168 -7.09 -2.83 -14.47
CA ARG A 168 -6.48 -3.57 -15.58
C ARG A 168 -6.67 -5.08 -15.43
N LEU A 169 -6.57 -5.62 -14.23
CA LEU A 169 -6.85 -7.03 -13.96
C LEU A 169 -8.28 -7.40 -14.34
N GLU A 170 -9.25 -6.58 -13.92
CA GLU A 170 -10.67 -6.80 -14.23
C GLU A 170 -10.93 -6.82 -15.74
N GLN A 171 -10.33 -5.90 -16.49
CA GLN A 171 -10.42 -5.91 -17.95
C GLN A 171 -9.81 -7.16 -18.58
N VAL A 172 -8.63 -7.57 -18.11
CA VAL A 172 -7.95 -8.76 -18.63
C VAL A 172 -8.74 -10.03 -18.29
N TYR A 173 -9.34 -10.09 -17.11
CA TYR A 173 -10.20 -11.20 -16.68
C TYR A 173 -11.49 -11.26 -17.50
N ALA A 174 -12.15 -10.13 -17.72
CA ALA A 174 -13.33 -10.06 -18.57
C ALA A 174 -13.01 -10.49 -20.02
N ALA A 175 -11.88 -10.04 -20.56
CA ALA A 175 -11.42 -10.45 -21.90
C ALA A 175 -11.12 -11.96 -22.00
N ALA A 176 -10.69 -12.58 -20.90
CA ALA A 176 -10.51 -14.03 -20.78
C ALA A 176 -11.83 -14.80 -20.51
N GLY A 177 -12.98 -14.12 -20.48
CA GLY A 177 -14.28 -14.73 -20.22
C GLY A 177 -14.52 -15.07 -18.75
N ALA A 178 -13.72 -14.54 -17.83
CA ALA A 178 -13.92 -14.75 -16.40
C ALA A 178 -15.12 -13.96 -15.88
N THR A 179 -15.78 -14.52 -14.86
CA THR A 179 -16.94 -13.89 -14.20
C THR A 179 -16.66 -13.71 -12.72
N TYR A 180 -16.99 -12.54 -12.17
CA TYR A 180 -16.89 -12.28 -10.73
C TYR A 180 -18.17 -12.68 -9.99
N SER A 181 -18.03 -13.29 -8.81
CA SER A 181 -19.12 -13.47 -7.85
C SER A 181 -18.62 -13.12 -6.44
N PRO A 182 -19.41 -12.44 -5.58
CA PRO A 182 -18.99 -12.09 -4.23
C PRO A 182 -18.59 -13.28 -3.36
N GLU A 183 -19.23 -14.44 -3.56
CA GLU A 183 -19.01 -15.63 -2.73
C GLU A 183 -17.77 -16.43 -3.13
N ARG A 184 -17.42 -16.43 -4.42
CA ARG A 184 -16.33 -17.27 -4.96
C ARG A 184 -15.16 -16.48 -5.53
N GLY A 185 -15.29 -15.17 -5.65
CA GLY A 185 -14.33 -14.33 -6.37
C GLY A 185 -14.44 -14.50 -7.88
N TRP A 186 -13.31 -14.32 -8.57
CA TRP A 186 -13.19 -14.52 -10.02
C TRP A 186 -13.20 -16.00 -10.38
N VAL A 187 -14.06 -16.38 -11.32
CA VAL A 187 -14.17 -17.73 -11.87
C VAL A 187 -13.76 -17.68 -13.34
N PHE A 188 -12.77 -18.48 -13.71
CA PHE A 188 -12.21 -18.54 -15.06
C PHE A 188 -12.76 -19.76 -15.82
N PRO A 189 -13.05 -19.63 -17.13
CA PRO A 189 -13.46 -20.77 -17.94
C PRO A 189 -12.32 -21.77 -18.15
N ASP A 190 -11.08 -21.28 -18.26
CA ASP A 190 -9.88 -22.10 -18.32
C ASP A 190 -9.19 -22.13 -16.94
N PRO A 191 -9.12 -23.29 -16.26
CA PRO A 191 -8.44 -23.40 -14.97
C PRO A 191 -6.91 -23.27 -15.07
N ALA A 192 -6.34 -23.41 -16.28
CA ALA A 192 -4.92 -23.25 -16.53
C ALA A 192 -4.54 -21.81 -16.95
N TYR A 193 -5.50 -20.87 -16.92
CA TYR A 193 -5.25 -19.48 -17.31
C TYR A 193 -4.14 -18.84 -16.43
N PRO A 194 -2.97 -18.48 -16.98
CA PRO A 194 -1.80 -18.12 -16.15
C PRO A 194 -2.04 -16.92 -15.21
N LEU A 195 -2.83 -15.94 -15.63
CA LEU A 195 -3.10 -14.73 -14.86
C LEU A 195 -4.18 -14.93 -13.77
N ALA A 196 -4.79 -16.11 -13.67
CA ALA A 196 -5.76 -16.43 -12.62
C ALA A 196 -5.17 -16.37 -11.21
N THR A 197 -3.85 -16.58 -11.04
CA THR A 197 -3.18 -16.48 -9.73
C THR A 197 -3.27 -15.07 -9.10
N LEU A 198 -3.43 -14.03 -9.93
CA LEU A 198 -3.60 -12.65 -9.46
C LEU A 198 -5.01 -12.38 -8.85
N ALA A 199 -5.95 -13.32 -8.97
CA ALA A 199 -7.31 -13.13 -8.47
C ALA A 199 -7.37 -13.15 -6.94
N ALA A 200 -6.51 -13.95 -6.29
CA ALA A 200 -6.41 -14.02 -4.85
C ALA A 200 -5.97 -12.67 -4.23
N PRO A 201 -4.83 -12.05 -4.60
CA PRO A 201 -4.45 -10.75 -4.08
C PRO A 201 -5.42 -9.62 -4.50
N TRP A 202 -6.06 -9.71 -5.68
CA TRP A 202 -7.14 -8.78 -6.04
C TRP A 202 -8.28 -8.81 -5.03
N GLY A 203 -8.67 -10.00 -4.56
CA GLY A 203 -9.73 -10.17 -3.55
C GLY A 203 -9.39 -9.57 -2.17
N GLU A 204 -8.12 -9.26 -1.90
CA GLU A 204 -7.68 -8.63 -0.65
C GLU A 204 -7.79 -7.11 -0.66
N ILE A 205 -7.94 -6.47 -1.84
CA ILE A 205 -7.96 -5.01 -1.98
C ILE A 205 -9.03 -4.35 -1.09
N PRO A 206 -10.28 -4.83 -0.99
CA PRO A 206 -11.29 -4.19 -0.14
C PRO A 206 -10.89 -4.19 1.34
N ALA A 207 -10.37 -5.31 1.85
CA ALA A 207 -9.91 -5.40 3.23
C ALA A 207 -8.68 -4.53 3.48
N PHE A 208 -7.76 -4.48 2.52
CA PHE A 208 -6.61 -3.60 2.59
C PHE A 208 -7.02 -2.12 2.70
N GLN A 209 -7.96 -1.67 1.86
CA GLN A 209 -8.43 -0.29 1.89
C GLN A 209 -9.18 0.04 3.19
N ALA A 210 -10.12 -0.82 3.60
CA ALA A 210 -10.99 -0.55 4.74
C ALA A 210 -10.30 -0.73 6.09
N VAL A 211 -9.38 -1.69 6.21
CA VAL A 211 -8.77 -2.09 7.48
C VAL A 211 -7.32 -1.66 7.53
N THR A 212 -6.50 -2.08 6.56
CA THR A 212 -5.05 -1.87 6.62
C THR A 212 -4.68 -0.39 6.52
N LEU A 213 -5.22 0.34 5.55
CA LEU A 213 -4.89 1.75 5.40
C LEU A 213 -5.47 2.59 6.54
N THR A 214 -6.69 2.29 7.00
CA THR A 214 -7.28 2.94 8.18
C THR A 214 -6.39 2.75 9.42
N ALA A 215 -5.94 1.52 9.69
CA ALA A 215 -5.05 1.23 10.81
C ALA A 215 -3.69 1.92 10.68
N LEU A 216 -3.16 2.06 9.46
CA LEU A 216 -1.96 2.86 9.21
C LEU A 216 -2.21 4.31 9.64
N PHE A 217 -3.29 4.95 9.19
CA PHE A 217 -3.61 6.33 9.57
C PHE A 217 -3.83 6.53 11.07
N GLU A 218 -4.39 5.53 11.75
CA GLU A 218 -4.63 5.56 13.19
C GLU A 218 -3.38 5.28 14.04
N ALA A 219 -2.26 4.89 13.42
CA ALA A 219 -1.02 4.59 14.12
C ALA A 219 -0.54 5.80 14.92
N ARG A 220 -0.44 5.63 16.25
CA ARG A 220 -0.08 6.68 17.20
C ARG A 220 1.44 6.86 17.27
N GLY A 221 1.98 7.56 16.28
CA GLY A 221 3.35 8.04 16.27
C GLY A 221 4.31 7.26 15.36
N PRO A 222 5.56 7.75 15.23
CA PRO A 222 6.51 7.30 14.20
C PRO A 222 6.86 5.83 14.31
N ARG A 223 7.10 5.35 15.53
CA ARG A 223 7.49 3.94 15.76
C ARG A 223 6.38 2.97 15.37
N ALA A 224 5.13 3.28 15.74
CA ALA A 224 3.97 2.45 15.43
C ALA A 224 3.68 2.46 13.93
N ALA A 225 3.71 3.62 13.28
CA ALA A 225 3.51 3.74 11.84
C ALA A 225 4.59 2.98 11.04
N ARG A 226 5.86 3.11 11.44
CA ARG A 226 6.98 2.39 10.80
C ARG A 226 6.86 0.88 11.01
N ALA A 227 6.56 0.43 12.23
CA ALA A 227 6.35 -1.00 12.51
C ALA A 227 5.16 -1.55 11.71
N PHE A 228 4.04 -0.83 11.66
CA PHE A 228 2.89 -1.23 10.85
C PHE A 228 3.22 -1.31 9.36
N PHE A 229 4.03 -0.38 8.85
CA PHE A 229 4.44 -0.41 7.46
C PHE A 229 5.41 -1.57 7.16
N LYS A 230 6.42 -1.78 8.02
CA LYS A 230 7.54 -2.71 7.82
C LYS A 230 7.19 -4.15 8.16
N ASP A 231 6.55 -4.36 9.29
CA ASP A 231 6.19 -5.69 9.81
C ASP A 231 4.77 -6.09 9.39
N GLY A 232 4.08 -5.21 8.65
CA GLY A 232 2.64 -5.30 8.51
C GLY A 232 2.12 -5.44 7.09
N GLU A 233 0.85 -5.06 6.99
CA GLU A 233 -0.08 -5.52 5.98
C GLU A 233 0.13 -4.87 4.59
N VAL A 234 0.84 -3.73 4.52
CA VAL A 234 1.12 -3.05 3.23
C VAL A 234 2.11 -3.84 2.39
N CYS A 235 3.29 -4.16 2.92
CA CYS A 235 4.23 -5.00 2.19
C CYS A 235 3.69 -6.42 1.98
N ARG A 236 2.78 -6.91 2.83
CA ARG A 236 2.11 -8.21 2.62
C ARG A 236 1.29 -8.25 1.34
N LEU A 237 0.45 -7.23 1.08
CA LEU A 237 -0.33 -7.17 -0.16
C LEU A 237 0.57 -7.00 -1.39
N VAL A 238 1.60 -6.16 -1.29
CA VAL A 238 2.60 -5.98 -2.35
C VAL A 238 3.32 -7.29 -2.68
N ALA A 239 3.72 -8.05 -1.65
CA ALA A 239 4.34 -9.36 -1.80
C ALA A 239 3.41 -10.37 -2.47
N ALA A 240 2.12 -10.36 -2.11
CA ALA A 240 1.12 -11.23 -2.72
C ALA A 240 0.96 -10.95 -4.21
N PHE A 241 0.83 -9.67 -4.60
CA PHE A 241 0.78 -9.28 -6.02
C PHE A 241 2.08 -9.60 -6.78
N SER A 242 3.24 -9.30 -6.19
CA SER A 242 4.54 -9.56 -6.82
C SER A 242 4.76 -11.05 -7.05
N THR A 243 4.48 -11.87 -6.04
CA THR A 243 4.60 -13.34 -6.12
C THR A 243 3.63 -13.92 -7.15
N ALA A 244 2.37 -13.48 -7.15
CA ALA A 244 1.38 -13.91 -8.13
C ALA A 244 1.80 -13.52 -9.56
N MET A 245 2.37 -12.33 -9.74
CA MET A 245 2.89 -11.90 -11.03
C MET A 245 4.03 -12.80 -11.52
N ASP A 246 4.98 -13.11 -10.64
CA ASP A 246 6.12 -13.98 -10.96
C ASP A 246 5.66 -15.40 -11.32
N GLN A 247 4.66 -15.92 -10.61
CA GLN A 247 4.04 -17.21 -10.93
C GLN A 247 3.35 -17.19 -12.30
N ALA A 248 2.61 -16.13 -12.62
CA ALA A 248 1.94 -16.01 -13.91
C ALA A 248 2.95 -15.92 -15.08
N VAL A 249 4.06 -15.22 -14.87
CA VAL A 249 5.18 -15.12 -15.82
C VAL A 249 5.81 -16.50 -16.04
N ALA A 250 6.08 -17.25 -14.96
CA ALA A 250 6.62 -18.60 -15.04
C ALA A 250 5.67 -19.55 -15.77
N ALA A 251 4.38 -19.52 -15.44
CA ALA A 251 3.35 -20.35 -16.07
C ALA A 251 3.13 -20.03 -17.56
N SER A 252 3.41 -18.80 -17.99
CA SER A 252 3.29 -18.40 -19.40
C SER A 252 4.53 -18.70 -20.24
N SER A 253 5.60 -19.22 -19.63
CA SER A 253 6.87 -19.54 -20.29
C SER A 253 7.05 -21.03 -20.57
N GLY A 254 6.16 -21.89 -20.05
CA GLY A 254 6.13 -23.34 -20.27
C GLY A 254 5.10 -23.72 -21.31
#